data_AF-A0A956BZ18-F1
#
_entry.id   AF-A0A956BZ18-F1
#
_cell.length_a   1.000
_cell.length_b   1.000
_cell.length_c   1.000
_cell.angle_alpha   90.00
_cell.angle_beta   90.00
_cell.angle_gamma   90.00
#
_symmetry.space_group_name_H-M   'P 1'
#
loop_
_entity.id
_entity.type
_entity.pdbx_description
1 polymer ?
#
loop_
_entity_poly.entity_id
_entity_poly.type
_entity_poly.pdbx_seq_one_letter_code
_entity_poly.pdbx_strand_id
1 'polypeptide(L)'
;PSLAEFARDALSTEMGVTVPVDQGFTFGKVEDSDDAPDPEIDVADFEDLVFFMANLAPPPRGSTNPDDEAQGEKLFAETGCVGCHTPTLPTEKGTDAALYSDLLLHSVSPAGTKGIVVGDAGPTDFRTPPLWGLATTAPYMHDGRSPTIEDAVLRHDGEANTSREAFSSLSKDQRAALLSFLQSL
;
A
#
# COMPACT_ATOMS: atom_id res chain seq x y z
N PRO A 1 7.20 12.50 1.35
CA PRO A 1 7.15 11.95 2.73
C PRO A 1 8.22 10.87 2.89
N SER A 2 9.00 10.89 3.97
CA SER A 2 10.02 9.90 4.33
C SER A 2 9.50 8.88 5.35
N LEU A 3 10.24 7.78 5.56
CA LEU A 3 9.94 6.83 6.65
C LEU A 3 9.99 7.48 8.03
N ALA A 4 10.91 8.43 8.23
CA ALA A 4 11.01 9.19 9.48
C ALA A 4 9.79 10.10 9.67
N GLU A 5 9.32 10.81 8.64
CA GLU A 5 8.08 11.60 8.74
C GLU A 5 6.88 10.72 9.08
N PHE A 6 6.76 9.56 8.43
CA PHE A 6 5.70 8.59 8.73
C PHE A 6 5.76 8.09 10.18
N ALA A 7 6.95 7.67 10.65
CA ALA A 7 7.12 7.16 12.01
C ALA A 7 6.79 8.22 13.07
N ARG A 8 7.19 9.48 12.86
CA ARG A 8 6.87 10.59 13.77
C ARG A 8 5.37 10.85 13.85
N ASP A 9 4.69 10.84 12.70
CA ASP A 9 3.24 11.04 12.68
C ASP A 9 2.50 9.88 13.33
N ALA A 10 2.87 8.63 13.00
CA ALA A 10 2.26 7.44 13.61
C ALA A 10 2.44 7.40 15.14
N LEU A 11 3.66 7.65 15.64
CA LEU A 11 3.93 7.69 17.07
C LEU A 11 3.05 8.74 17.75
N SER A 12 3.06 9.99 17.29
CA SER A 12 2.37 11.07 18.02
C SER A 12 0.88 11.17 17.77
N THR A 13 0.39 10.83 16.57
CA THR A 13 -1.01 10.98 16.17
C THR A 13 -1.82 9.72 16.46
N GLU A 14 -1.24 8.53 16.27
CA GLU A 14 -1.96 7.26 16.43
C GLU A 14 -1.68 6.61 17.77
N MET A 15 -0.42 6.63 18.24
CA MET A 15 -0.02 5.98 19.48
C MET A 15 -0.02 6.91 20.69
N GLY A 16 0.01 8.23 20.46
CA GLY A 16 0.13 9.24 21.51
C GLY A 16 1.54 9.42 22.07
N VAL A 17 2.56 8.87 21.41
CA VAL A 17 3.94 8.89 21.87
C VAL A 17 4.66 10.17 21.45
N THR A 18 5.29 10.84 22.41
CA THR A 18 6.07 12.06 22.14
C THR A 18 7.47 11.72 21.62
N VAL A 19 7.91 12.47 20.62
CA VAL A 19 9.15 12.24 19.85
C VAL A 19 10.09 13.44 19.96
N PRO A 20 11.42 13.25 19.83
CA PRO A 20 12.39 14.34 19.96
C PRO A 20 12.18 15.45 18.93
N VAL A 21 12.62 16.67 19.25
CA VAL A 21 12.66 17.79 18.29
C VAL A 21 13.61 17.44 17.14
N ASP A 22 13.16 17.61 15.91
CA ASP A 22 14.01 17.46 14.72
C ASP A 22 13.72 18.56 13.70
N GLN A 23 14.77 19.28 13.28
CA GLN A 23 14.64 20.42 12.38
C GLN A 23 14.39 19.96 10.94
N GLY A 24 13.26 20.37 10.38
CA GLY A 24 12.87 20.05 9.00
C GLY A 24 11.76 19.01 8.88
N PHE A 25 11.36 18.38 9.99
CA PHE A 25 10.20 17.51 10.04
C PHE A 25 8.92 18.31 10.35
N THR A 26 7.83 17.94 9.69
CA THR A 26 6.53 18.63 9.78
C THR A 26 5.55 17.99 10.77
N PHE A 27 5.87 16.78 11.28
CA PHE A 27 5.02 15.98 12.16
C PHE A 27 5.75 15.54 13.43
N GLY A 28 4.96 15.13 14.44
CA GLY A 28 5.42 14.71 15.76
C GLY A 28 5.07 15.72 16.86
N LYS A 29 4.73 15.22 18.04
CA LYS A 29 4.54 15.99 19.27
C LYS A 29 5.76 15.81 20.15
N VAL A 30 6.28 16.90 20.68
CA VAL A 30 7.47 16.90 21.55
C VAL A 30 7.08 16.76 23.01
N GLU A 31 5.92 17.31 23.36
CA GLU A 31 5.38 17.32 24.72
C GLU A 31 3.89 16.99 24.66
N ASP A 32 3.37 16.40 25.72
CA ASP A 32 1.93 16.30 25.94
C ASP A 32 1.53 16.70 27.37
N SER A 33 0.47 16.12 27.93
CA SER A 33 -0.07 16.51 29.23
C SER A 33 -0.41 15.30 30.10
N ASP A 34 0.29 14.19 29.88
CA ASP A 34 0.26 13.06 30.79
C ASP A 34 1.37 13.18 31.86
N ASP A 35 1.56 12.11 32.65
CA ASP A 35 2.55 12.06 33.71
C ASP A 35 3.88 11.42 33.25
N ALA A 36 4.02 11.06 31.97
CA ALA A 36 5.22 10.47 31.39
C ALA A 36 6.28 11.56 31.09
N PRO A 37 7.58 11.24 31.21
CA PRO A 37 8.62 12.19 30.83
C PRO A 37 8.70 12.35 29.31
N ASP A 38 8.67 13.61 28.86
CA ASP A 38 8.80 13.97 27.46
C ASP A 38 10.26 14.25 27.04
N PRO A 39 10.65 13.90 25.79
CA PRO A 39 9.92 12.99 24.90
C PRO A 39 9.99 11.55 25.42
N GLU A 40 8.91 10.79 25.23
CA GLU A 40 8.79 9.40 25.68
C GLU A 40 9.76 8.44 24.96
N ILE A 41 10.10 8.74 23.70
CA ILE A 41 11.15 8.06 22.96
C ILE A 41 12.34 9.00 22.75
N ASP A 42 13.56 8.49 22.91
CA ASP A 42 14.77 9.27 22.62
C ASP A 42 15.16 9.22 21.13
N VAL A 43 16.20 9.97 20.78
CA VAL A 43 16.67 10.03 19.37
C VAL A 43 17.20 8.69 18.89
N ALA A 44 17.89 7.93 19.75
CA ALA A 44 18.50 6.67 19.37
C ALA A 44 17.43 5.60 19.11
N ASP A 45 16.43 5.49 19.99
CA ASP A 45 15.31 4.57 19.83
C ASP A 45 14.47 4.92 18.59
N PHE A 46 14.28 6.20 18.30
CA PHE A 46 13.59 6.65 17.08
C PHE A 46 14.40 6.31 15.81
N GLU A 47 15.71 6.54 15.81
CA GLU A 47 16.59 6.17 14.70
C GLU A 47 16.62 4.64 14.48
N ASP A 48 16.63 3.86 15.55
CA ASP A 48 16.56 2.40 15.50
C ASP A 48 15.23 1.91 14.92
N LEU A 49 14.11 2.56 15.24
CA LEU A 49 12.80 2.27 14.62
C LEU A 49 12.83 2.55 13.12
N VAL A 50 13.32 3.71 12.70
CA VAL A 50 13.41 4.07 11.27
C VAL A 50 14.37 3.11 10.55
N PHE A 51 15.50 2.77 11.16
CA PHE A 51 16.44 1.79 10.63
C PHE A 51 15.79 0.41 10.47
N PHE A 52 15.05 -0.05 11.48
CA PHE A 52 14.31 -1.31 11.41
C PHE A 52 13.33 -1.30 10.24
N MET A 53 12.49 -0.27 10.11
CA MET A 53 11.52 -0.15 9.02
C MET A 53 12.19 -0.14 7.63
N ALA A 54 13.31 0.57 7.49
CA ALA A 54 14.05 0.66 6.24
C ALA A 54 14.73 -0.66 5.82
N ASN A 55 14.93 -1.58 6.77
CA ASN A 55 15.59 -2.88 6.55
C ASN A 55 14.63 -4.07 6.58
N LEU A 56 13.32 -3.83 6.70
CA LEU A 56 12.32 -4.89 6.52
C LEU A 56 12.32 -5.35 5.06
N ALA A 57 12.62 -6.64 4.86
CA ALA A 57 12.48 -7.27 3.56
C ALA A 57 11.00 -7.44 3.19
N PRO A 58 10.63 -7.36 1.90
CA PRO A 58 9.28 -7.70 1.48
C PRO A 58 8.97 -9.18 1.82
N PRO A 59 7.70 -9.52 2.15
CA PRO A 59 7.29 -10.90 2.27
C PRO A 59 7.69 -11.71 1.02
N PRO A 60 8.16 -12.95 1.17
CA PRO A 60 8.47 -13.80 0.03
C PRO A 60 7.18 -14.14 -0.73
N ARG A 61 7.28 -14.21 -2.06
CA ARG A 61 6.21 -14.72 -2.91
C ARG A 61 5.86 -16.16 -2.55
N GLY A 62 4.57 -16.47 -2.53
CA GLY A 62 4.06 -17.84 -2.47
C GLY A 62 3.87 -18.39 -3.87
N SER A 63 3.91 -19.71 -4.05
CA SER A 63 3.44 -20.34 -5.29
C SER A 63 2.70 -21.63 -4.94
N THR A 64 1.53 -21.79 -5.53
CA THR A 64 0.68 -22.98 -5.36
C THR A 64 0.35 -23.64 -6.71
N ASN A 65 0.29 -22.86 -7.79
CA ASN A 65 0.11 -23.37 -9.14
C ASN A 65 0.82 -22.46 -10.18
N PRO A 66 2.07 -22.78 -10.56
CA PRO A 66 2.86 -21.95 -11.47
C PRO A 66 2.22 -21.70 -12.85
N ASP A 67 1.46 -22.67 -13.38
CA ASP A 67 0.83 -22.52 -14.70
C ASP A 67 -0.32 -21.51 -14.64
N ASP A 68 -1.16 -21.60 -13.60
CA ASP A 68 -2.24 -20.63 -13.36
C ASP A 68 -1.69 -19.25 -13.01
N GLU A 69 -0.59 -19.19 -12.25
CA GLU A 69 0.08 -17.93 -11.89
C GLU A 69 0.66 -17.23 -13.13
N ALA A 70 1.31 -17.96 -14.03
CA ALA A 70 1.83 -17.40 -15.28
C ALA A 70 0.71 -16.91 -16.20
N GLN A 71 -0.38 -17.68 -16.32
CA GLN A 71 -1.56 -17.24 -17.06
C GLN A 71 -2.24 -16.03 -16.38
N GLY A 72 -2.28 -16.00 -15.07
CA GLY A 72 -2.82 -14.92 -14.25
C GLY A 72 -2.04 -13.62 -14.41
N GLU A 73 -0.71 -13.68 -14.45
CA GLU A 73 0.15 -12.51 -14.70
C GLU A 73 -0.10 -11.92 -16.09
N LYS A 74 -0.28 -12.77 -17.11
CA LYS A 74 -0.66 -12.32 -18.45
C LYS A 74 -2.03 -11.61 -18.44
N LEU A 75 -3.01 -12.21 -17.77
CA LEU A 75 -4.35 -11.61 -17.63
C LEU A 75 -4.32 -10.32 -16.82
N PHE A 76 -3.45 -10.21 -15.83
CA PHE A 76 -3.25 -8.99 -15.04
C PHE A 76 -2.77 -7.83 -15.93
N ALA A 77 -1.88 -8.10 -16.89
CA ALA A 77 -1.48 -7.12 -17.89
C ALA A 77 -2.61 -6.82 -18.90
N GLU A 78 -3.30 -7.84 -19.41
CA GLU A 78 -4.36 -7.71 -20.43
C GLU A 78 -5.61 -6.98 -19.91
N THR A 79 -5.93 -7.13 -18.63
CA THR A 79 -7.02 -6.42 -17.96
C THR A 79 -6.66 -4.99 -17.60
N GLY A 80 -5.41 -4.56 -17.77
CA GLY A 80 -4.97 -3.20 -17.51
C GLY A 80 -4.61 -2.91 -16.05
N CYS A 81 -4.52 -3.92 -15.17
CA CYS A 81 -4.11 -3.72 -13.78
C CYS A 81 -2.70 -3.11 -13.67
N VAL A 82 -1.82 -3.45 -14.60
CA VAL A 82 -0.45 -2.91 -14.70
C VAL A 82 -0.36 -1.41 -14.92
N GLY A 83 -1.48 -0.73 -15.22
CA GLY A 83 -1.53 0.73 -15.35
C GLY A 83 -1.16 1.47 -14.07
N CYS A 84 -1.53 0.92 -12.91
CA CYS A 84 -1.17 1.45 -11.58
C CYS A 84 -0.31 0.44 -10.81
N HIS A 85 -0.60 -0.85 -10.94
CA HIS A 85 0.16 -1.92 -10.30
C HIS A 85 1.33 -2.38 -11.17
N THR A 86 2.26 -1.46 -11.43
CA THR A 86 3.41 -1.68 -12.33
C THR A 86 4.36 -2.76 -11.77
N PRO A 87 4.74 -3.79 -12.55
CA PRO A 87 5.50 -4.93 -12.03
C PRO A 87 6.78 -4.55 -11.29
N THR A 88 7.53 -3.58 -11.83
CA THR A 88 8.77 -3.10 -11.22
C THR A 88 8.86 -1.58 -11.17
N LEU A 89 9.59 -1.07 -10.17
CA LEU A 89 10.09 0.30 -10.13
C LEU A 89 11.62 0.33 -10.06
N PRO A 90 12.29 1.21 -10.83
CA PRO A 90 13.72 1.41 -10.73
C PRO A 90 14.14 1.90 -9.34
N THR A 91 15.29 1.44 -8.87
CA THR A 91 15.92 1.95 -7.64
C THR A 91 17.28 2.56 -7.94
N GLU A 92 17.74 3.47 -7.06
CA GLU A 92 19.07 4.07 -7.17
C GLU A 92 20.21 3.04 -7.09
N LYS A 93 19.95 1.86 -6.51
CA LYS A 93 20.90 0.75 -6.42
C LYS A 93 21.03 -0.04 -7.74
N GLY A 94 20.28 0.34 -8.77
CA GLY A 94 20.29 -0.31 -10.09
C GLY A 94 19.62 -1.69 -10.13
N THR A 95 18.93 -2.07 -9.05
CA THR A 95 18.08 -3.28 -9.01
C THR A 95 16.64 -2.85 -8.92
N ASP A 96 15.82 -3.26 -9.88
CA ASP A 96 14.40 -2.98 -9.91
C ASP A 96 13.69 -3.64 -8.72
N ALA A 97 12.84 -2.89 -8.02
CA ALA A 97 11.96 -3.42 -6.98
C ALA A 97 10.70 -4.00 -7.63
N ALA A 98 10.42 -5.28 -7.43
CA ALA A 98 9.28 -5.96 -8.05
C ALA A 98 7.98 -5.84 -7.22
N LEU A 99 7.48 -4.61 -7.02
CA LEU A 99 6.42 -4.30 -6.05
C LEU A 99 4.98 -4.35 -6.58
N TYR A 100 4.76 -4.41 -7.90
CA TYR A 100 3.42 -4.30 -8.50
C TYR A 100 2.67 -3.05 -8.02
N SER A 101 3.34 -1.89 -8.10
CA SER A 101 2.83 -0.59 -7.71
C SER A 101 3.73 0.50 -8.28
N ASP A 102 3.12 1.59 -8.74
CA ASP A 102 3.80 2.81 -9.15
C ASP A 102 4.04 3.80 -8.01
N LEU A 103 3.53 3.51 -6.80
CA LEU A 103 3.54 4.38 -5.63
C LEU A 103 2.87 5.75 -5.84
N LEU A 104 2.10 5.92 -6.92
CA LEU A 104 1.37 7.14 -7.22
C LEU A 104 -0.01 7.14 -6.54
N LEU A 105 -0.65 8.30 -6.53
CA LEU A 105 -2.03 8.46 -6.07
C LEU A 105 -2.98 8.29 -7.24
N HIS A 106 -4.02 7.49 -7.06
CA HIS A 106 -5.08 7.28 -8.05
C HIS A 106 -6.47 7.41 -7.44
N SER A 107 -7.38 8.00 -8.21
CA SER A 107 -8.79 8.06 -7.88
C SER A 107 -9.44 6.70 -8.12
N VAL A 108 -9.50 5.86 -7.09
CA VAL A 108 -10.00 4.46 -7.19
C VAL A 108 -11.23 4.19 -6.33
N SER A 109 -11.94 5.23 -5.92
CA SER A 109 -13.16 5.15 -5.12
C SER A 109 -14.32 5.92 -5.76
N PRO A 110 -15.59 5.57 -5.45
CA PRO A 110 -16.74 6.23 -6.04
C PRO A 110 -16.74 7.75 -5.81
N ALA A 111 -17.32 8.49 -6.76
CA ALA A 111 -17.54 9.92 -6.61
C ALA A 111 -18.36 10.22 -5.34
N GLY A 112 -17.96 11.25 -4.59
CA GLY A 112 -18.59 11.60 -3.32
C GLY A 112 -18.11 10.79 -2.11
N THR A 113 -17.11 9.92 -2.28
CA THR A 113 -16.35 9.34 -1.15
C THR A 113 -15.84 10.47 -0.26
N LYS A 114 -16.13 10.36 1.05
CA LYS A 114 -15.62 11.29 2.04
C LYS A 114 -14.22 10.86 2.44
N GLY A 115 -13.31 11.81 2.55
CA GLY A 115 -11.91 11.53 2.85
C GLY A 115 -11.17 12.80 3.19
N ILE A 116 -9.86 12.65 3.33
CA ILE A 116 -8.93 13.72 3.64
C ILE A 116 -8.47 14.35 2.31
N VAL A 117 -8.32 15.68 2.28
CA VAL A 117 -7.75 16.43 1.16
C VAL A 117 -6.40 16.98 1.59
N VAL A 118 -5.33 16.67 0.85
CA VAL A 118 -3.97 17.13 1.13
C VAL A 118 -3.33 17.60 -0.17
N GLY A 119 -3.00 18.89 -0.25
CA GLY A 119 -2.46 19.48 -1.47
C GLY A 119 -3.45 19.31 -2.64
N ASP A 120 -2.96 18.72 -3.73
CA ASP A 120 -3.76 18.42 -4.93
C ASP A 120 -4.52 17.08 -4.84
N ALA A 121 -4.26 16.25 -3.82
CA ALA A 121 -4.91 14.97 -3.65
C ALA A 121 -6.31 15.13 -3.06
N GLY A 122 -7.31 14.56 -3.75
CA GLY A 122 -8.71 14.53 -3.34
C GLY A 122 -9.06 13.35 -2.44
N PRO A 123 -10.30 13.30 -1.93
CA PRO A 123 -10.75 12.28 -0.98
C PRO A 123 -10.91 10.88 -1.60
N THR A 124 -10.76 10.77 -2.91
CA THR A 124 -10.80 9.51 -3.67
C THR A 124 -9.42 8.98 -4.00
N ASP A 125 -8.37 9.75 -3.72
CA ASP A 125 -7.03 9.50 -4.22
C ASP A 125 -6.25 8.71 -3.18
N PHE A 126 -5.89 7.49 -3.54
CA PHE A 126 -5.16 6.58 -2.67
C PHE A 126 -3.86 6.18 -3.32
N ARG A 127 -2.81 6.06 -2.51
CA ARG A 127 -1.54 5.52 -2.98
C ARG A 127 -1.74 4.08 -3.38
N THR A 128 -1.29 3.69 -4.58
CA THR A 128 -1.24 2.28 -4.97
C THR A 128 -0.34 1.50 -4.01
N PRO A 129 -0.85 0.62 -3.13
CA PRO A 129 0.02 -0.14 -2.23
C PRO A 129 0.80 -1.20 -3.04
N PRO A 130 2.07 -1.49 -2.68
CA PRO A 130 2.74 -2.70 -3.15
C PRO A 130 1.84 -3.93 -2.96
N LEU A 131 1.80 -4.84 -3.94
CA LEU A 131 1.03 -6.09 -3.81
C LEU A 131 1.83 -7.21 -3.11
N TRP A 132 2.97 -6.89 -2.50
CA TRP A 132 3.76 -7.85 -1.74
C TRP A 132 2.98 -8.45 -0.56
N GLY A 133 2.97 -9.77 -0.46
CA GLY A 133 2.33 -10.51 0.62
C GLY A 133 0.80 -10.39 0.63
N LEU A 134 0.19 -10.06 -0.52
CA LEU A 134 -1.24 -9.76 -0.64
C LEU A 134 -2.14 -10.87 -0.08
N ALA A 135 -1.70 -12.13 -0.17
CA ALA A 135 -2.42 -13.28 0.36
C ALA A 135 -2.63 -13.25 1.89
N THR A 136 -1.88 -12.41 2.63
CA THR A 136 -1.84 -12.42 4.11
C THR A 136 -2.26 -11.11 4.76
N THR A 137 -2.70 -10.13 3.97
CA THR A 137 -2.99 -8.75 4.44
C THR A 137 -4.46 -8.38 4.42
N ALA A 138 -5.36 -9.35 4.23
CA ALA A 138 -6.80 -9.10 4.32
C ALA A 138 -7.18 -8.51 5.70
N PRO A 139 -8.20 -7.64 5.78
CA PRO A 139 -9.05 -7.19 4.67
C PRO A 139 -8.39 -6.09 3.82
N TYR A 140 -8.92 -5.90 2.61
CA TYR A 140 -8.35 -5.05 1.58
C TYR A 140 -9.06 -3.70 1.42
N MET A 141 -8.45 -2.84 0.60
CA MET A 141 -8.79 -1.43 0.38
C MET A 141 -8.48 -0.56 1.61
N HIS A 142 -8.45 0.75 1.41
CA HIS A 142 -8.04 1.72 2.44
C HIS A 142 -8.91 1.71 3.71
N ASP A 143 -10.13 1.20 3.64
CA ASP A 143 -11.09 1.16 4.75
C ASP A 143 -11.32 -0.27 5.29
N GLY A 144 -10.58 -1.26 4.79
CA GLY A 144 -10.64 -2.65 5.26
C GLY A 144 -12.01 -3.33 5.06
N ARG A 145 -12.84 -2.86 4.12
CA ARG A 145 -14.20 -3.43 3.90
C ARG A 145 -14.27 -4.53 2.84
N SER A 146 -13.17 -4.83 2.14
CA SER A 146 -13.14 -5.91 1.14
C SER A 146 -12.49 -7.16 1.76
N PRO A 147 -13.25 -8.21 2.12
CA PRO A 147 -12.69 -9.36 2.84
C PRO A 147 -11.88 -10.30 1.93
N THR A 148 -12.06 -10.23 0.61
CA THR A 148 -11.32 -11.03 -0.36
C THR A 148 -10.65 -10.17 -1.44
N ILE A 149 -9.65 -10.73 -2.13
CA ILE A 149 -9.00 -10.07 -3.27
C ILE A 149 -10.02 -9.78 -4.38
N GLU A 150 -10.94 -10.72 -4.64
CA GLU A 150 -12.00 -10.51 -5.64
C GLU A 150 -12.92 -9.34 -5.23
N ASP A 151 -13.32 -9.25 -3.96
CA ASP A 151 -14.10 -8.11 -3.46
C ASP A 151 -13.33 -6.78 -3.57
N ALA A 152 -12.00 -6.80 -3.43
CA ALA A 152 -11.17 -5.62 -3.61
C ALA A 152 -11.17 -5.19 -5.08
N VAL A 153 -10.90 -6.11 -6.01
CA VAL A 153 -10.90 -5.83 -7.45
C VAL A 153 -12.27 -5.30 -7.91
N LEU A 154 -13.36 -5.93 -7.49
CA LEU A 154 -14.72 -5.51 -7.85
C LEU A 154 -15.14 -4.16 -7.25
N ARG A 155 -14.45 -3.70 -6.20
CA ARG A 155 -14.75 -2.44 -5.52
C ARG A 155 -13.93 -1.25 -6.03
N HIS A 156 -12.92 -1.49 -6.86
CA HIS A 156 -12.23 -0.42 -7.56
C HIS A 156 -13.23 0.42 -8.37
N ASP A 157 -13.07 1.73 -8.38
CA ASP A 157 -13.88 2.65 -9.18
C ASP A 157 -12.99 3.73 -9.82
N GLY A 158 -13.56 4.82 -10.31
CA GLY A 158 -12.82 5.95 -10.89
C GLY A 158 -11.93 5.54 -12.06
N GLU A 159 -10.63 5.78 -11.93
CA GLU A 159 -9.62 5.46 -12.94
C GLU A 159 -9.54 3.95 -13.24
N ALA A 160 -9.89 3.11 -12.27
CA ALA A 160 -9.79 1.65 -12.38
C ALA A 160 -11.05 0.99 -12.98
N ASN A 161 -12.06 1.76 -13.39
CA ASN A 161 -13.33 1.24 -13.92
C ASN A 161 -13.14 0.30 -15.12
N THR A 162 -12.29 0.66 -16.08
CA THR A 162 -12.02 -0.19 -17.24
C THR A 162 -11.39 -1.53 -16.84
N SER A 163 -10.43 -1.51 -15.91
CA SER A 163 -9.77 -2.73 -15.44
C SER A 163 -10.73 -3.63 -14.64
N ARG A 164 -11.59 -3.03 -13.79
CA ARG A 164 -12.65 -3.76 -13.07
C ARG A 164 -13.62 -4.44 -14.04
N GLU A 165 -14.06 -3.73 -15.09
CA GLU A 165 -14.99 -4.27 -16.08
C GLU A 165 -14.35 -5.39 -16.91
N ALA A 166 -13.08 -5.23 -17.28
CA ALA A 166 -12.29 -6.28 -17.95
C ALA A 166 -12.19 -7.54 -17.08
N PHE A 167 -11.85 -7.39 -15.79
CA PHE A 167 -11.83 -8.49 -14.82
C PHE A 167 -13.20 -9.17 -14.70
N SER A 168 -14.27 -8.38 -14.63
CA SER A 168 -15.65 -8.90 -14.53
C SER A 168 -16.07 -9.69 -15.75
N SER A 169 -15.49 -9.37 -16.92
CA SER A 169 -15.76 -10.02 -18.20
C SER A 169 -14.94 -11.30 -18.44
N LEU A 170 -13.94 -11.59 -17.59
CA LEU A 170 -13.18 -12.82 -17.66
C LEU A 170 -14.06 -14.05 -17.44
N SER A 171 -13.72 -15.16 -18.11
CA SER A 171 -14.29 -16.46 -17.78
C SER A 171 -13.94 -16.86 -16.35
N LYS A 172 -14.67 -17.82 -15.80
CA LYS A 172 -14.40 -18.34 -14.45
C LYS A 172 -12.96 -18.82 -14.28
N ASP A 173 -12.44 -19.55 -15.28
CA ASP A 173 -11.09 -20.12 -15.24
C ASP A 173 -10.02 -19.02 -15.36
N GLN A 174 -10.25 -18.02 -16.23
CA GLN A 174 -9.37 -16.86 -16.34
C GLN A 174 -9.34 -16.05 -15.03
N ARG A 175 -10.50 -15.85 -14.40
CA ARG A 175 -10.59 -15.16 -13.11
C ARG A 175 -9.84 -15.92 -12.02
N ALA A 176 -10.00 -17.24 -11.97
CA ALA A 176 -9.27 -18.09 -11.02
C ALA A 176 -7.75 -18.01 -11.22
N ALA A 177 -7.27 -18.02 -12.46
CA ALA A 177 -5.85 -17.85 -12.77
C ALA A 177 -5.31 -16.48 -12.32
N LEU A 178 -6.04 -15.39 -12.61
CA LEU A 178 -5.66 -14.05 -12.15
C LEU A 178 -5.62 -13.95 -10.62
N LEU A 179 -6.61 -14.52 -9.93
CA LEU A 179 -6.62 -14.56 -8.46
C LEU A 179 -5.49 -15.43 -7.90
N SER A 180 -5.13 -16.54 -8.55
CA SER A 180 -3.98 -17.37 -8.19
C SER A 180 -2.67 -16.58 -8.30
N PHE A 181 -2.50 -15.81 -9.36
CA PHE A 181 -1.37 -14.90 -9.51
C PHE A 181 -1.34 -13.86 -8.39
N LEU A 182 -2.45 -13.19 -8.08
CA LEU A 182 -2.51 -12.21 -7.00
C LEU A 182 -2.22 -12.82 -5.62
N GLN A 183 -2.60 -14.08 -5.38
CA GLN A 183 -2.27 -14.82 -4.16
C GLN A 183 -0.79 -15.23 -4.09
N SER A 184 -0.08 -15.24 -5.22
CA SER A 184 1.35 -15.54 -5.29
C SER A 184 2.25 -14.34 -4.94
N LEU A 185 1.69 -13.13 -4.87
CA LEU A 185 2.42 -11.88 -4.64
C LEU A 185 2.68 -11.60 -3.15
#